data_AF-A0A843LEC5-F1
#
_entry.id   AF-A0A843LEC5-F1
#
_cell.length_a   1.000
_cell.length_b   1.000
_cell.length_c   1.000
_cell.angle_alpha   90.00
_cell.angle_beta   90.00
_cell.angle_gamma   90.00
#
_symmetry.space_group_name_H-M   'P 1'
#
loop_
_entity.id
_entity.type
_entity.pdbx_description
1 polymer ?
#
loop_
_entity_poly.entity_id
_entity_poly.type
_entity_poly.pdbx_seq_one_letter_code
_entity_poly.pdbx_strand_id
1 'polypeptide(L)'
;MKKVKFYAIGNEESFNYYVFEKKDKAIEEVSKVLIEIFKEKIYLFSHYEDKNKKEHRRKINFEKEFDEHQTIASFKKDKTRIDIFYGKKKAFLTIHCSLDLRKKFNEKLARIMSMPKIKKSSSSKK
;
A
#
# COMPACT_ATOMS: atom_id res chain seq x y z
N MET A 1 -5.31 5.56 -18.11
CA MET A 1 -4.69 5.56 -16.76
C MET A 1 -3.54 4.56 -16.75
N LYS A 2 -2.33 4.93 -16.28
CA LYS A 2 -1.26 3.95 -16.09
C LYS A 2 -1.61 3.09 -14.88
N LYS A 3 -1.70 1.78 -15.09
CA LYS A 3 -1.97 0.81 -14.02
C LYS A 3 -0.80 0.76 -13.02
N VAL A 4 -1.12 0.55 -11.75
CA VAL A 4 -0.14 0.34 -10.67
C VAL A 4 0.50 -1.03 -10.84
N LYS A 5 1.84 -1.09 -10.83
CA LYS A 5 2.53 -2.37 -10.92
C LYS A 5 2.53 -3.10 -9.57
N PHE A 6 1.81 -4.22 -9.50
CA PHE A 6 1.85 -5.14 -8.37
C PHE A 6 2.85 -6.26 -8.65
N TYR A 7 3.51 -6.76 -7.61
CA TYR A 7 4.51 -7.83 -7.67
C TYR A 7 4.02 -9.10 -6.99
N ALA A 8 3.22 -8.96 -5.93
CA ALA A 8 2.67 -10.09 -5.19
C ALA A 8 1.36 -9.69 -4.52
N ILE A 9 0.45 -10.66 -4.43
CA ILE A 9 -0.76 -10.63 -3.62
C ILE A 9 -0.83 -11.98 -2.92
N GLY A 10 -1.00 -11.99 -1.61
CA GLY A 10 -1.09 -13.21 -0.80
C GLY A 10 -2.06 -13.03 0.35
N ASN A 11 -2.55 -14.12 0.90
CA ASN A 11 -3.44 -14.10 2.06
C ASN A 11 -3.04 -15.21 3.03
N GLU A 12 -3.11 -14.92 4.33
CA GLU A 12 -2.91 -15.87 5.41
C GLU A 12 -3.97 -15.56 6.47
N GLU A 13 -4.92 -16.48 6.67
CA GLU A 13 -6.09 -16.25 7.54
C GLU A 13 -6.84 -14.94 7.20
N SER A 14 -6.90 -14.01 8.15
CA SER A 14 -7.49 -12.67 8.04
C SER A 14 -6.50 -11.61 7.55
N PHE A 15 -5.23 -11.96 7.36
CA PHE A 15 -4.19 -11.07 6.85
C PHE A 15 -4.07 -11.17 5.33
N ASN A 16 -3.87 -10.01 4.71
CA ASN A 16 -3.78 -9.84 3.27
C ASN A 16 -2.56 -9.02 2.95
N TYR A 17 -1.73 -9.52 2.05
CA TYR A 17 -0.41 -8.98 1.74
C TYR A 17 -0.37 -8.52 0.29
N TYR A 18 0.14 -7.31 0.09
CA TYR A 18 0.27 -6.71 -1.23
C TYR A 18 1.64 -6.10 -1.37
N VAL A 19 2.30 -6.37 -2.50
CA VAL A 19 3.59 -5.79 -2.83
C VAL A 19 3.45 -5.04 -4.15
N PHE A 20 3.76 -3.75 -4.16
CA PHE A 20 3.61 -2.89 -5.35
C PHE A 20 4.78 -1.92 -5.50
N GLU A 21 4.86 -1.25 -6.66
CA GLU A 21 5.91 -0.28 -6.93
C GLU A 21 5.86 0.92 -5.97
N LYS A 22 7.00 1.29 -5.39
CA LYS A 22 7.10 2.49 -4.56
C LYS A 22 7.28 3.72 -5.44
N LYS A 23 6.16 4.27 -5.91
CA LYS A 23 6.09 5.53 -6.65
C LYS A 23 4.95 6.37 -6.10
N ASP A 24 5.08 7.69 -6.12
CA ASP A 24 4.05 8.62 -5.63
C ASP A 24 2.68 8.30 -6.24
N LYS A 25 2.62 8.09 -7.56
CA LYS A 25 1.37 7.77 -8.27
C LYS A 25 0.79 6.41 -7.86
N ALA A 26 1.64 5.43 -7.58
CA ALA A 26 1.18 4.11 -7.15
C ALA A 26 0.59 4.17 -5.74
N ILE A 27 1.26 4.90 -4.84
CA ILE A 27 0.79 5.13 -3.47
C ILE A 27 -0.53 5.90 -3.50
N GLU A 28 -0.64 6.95 -4.32
CA GLU A 28 -1.87 7.73 -4.47
C GLU A 28 -3.06 6.87 -4.92
N GLU A 29 -2.88 6.04 -5.95
CA GLU A 29 -3.95 5.17 -6.45
C GLU A 29 -4.36 4.09 -5.42
N VAL A 30 -3.39 3.48 -4.73
CA VAL A 30 -3.67 2.54 -3.64
C VAL A 30 -4.38 3.26 -2.47
N SER A 31 -3.98 4.49 -2.15
CA SER A 31 -4.61 5.32 -1.11
C SER A 31 -6.08 5.57 -1.41
N LYS A 32 -6.44 5.88 -2.67
CA LYS A 32 -7.84 6.07 -3.08
C LYS A 32 -8.68 4.83 -2.80
N VAL A 33 -8.15 3.64 -3.10
CA VAL A 33 -8.85 2.38 -2.82
C VAL A 33 -8.99 2.14 -1.32
N LEU A 34 -7.96 2.43 -0.52
CA LEU A 34 -8.03 2.29 0.94
C LEU A 34 -9.05 3.24 1.57
N ILE A 35 -9.11 4.50 1.11
CA ILE A 35 -10.11 5.47 1.56
C ILE A 35 -11.52 4.99 1.19
N GLU A 36 -11.70 4.48 -0.02
CA GLU A 36 -13.01 4.01 -0.48
C GLU A 36 -13.52 2.82 0.35
N ILE A 37 -12.65 1.85 0.63
CA ILE A 37 -13.05 0.58 1.27
C ILE A 37 -13.00 0.65 2.79
N PHE A 38 -11.96 1.24 3.36
CA PHE A 38 -11.70 1.22 4.79
C PHE A 38 -11.94 2.58 5.46
N LYS A 39 -12.19 3.64 4.69
CA LYS A 39 -12.26 5.04 5.17
C LYS A 39 -10.94 5.52 5.79
N GLU A 40 -9.84 4.87 5.41
CA GLU A 40 -8.51 5.11 5.96
C GLU A 40 -7.65 5.92 4.99
N LYS A 41 -6.97 6.95 5.50
CA LYS A 41 -6.16 7.86 4.69
C LYS A 41 -4.67 7.55 4.86
N ILE A 42 -3.99 7.32 3.74
CA ILE A 42 -2.52 7.45 3.70
C ILE A 42 -2.19 8.94 3.57
N TYR A 43 -1.43 9.46 4.51
CA TYR A 43 -0.98 10.85 4.46
C TYR A 43 0.29 10.95 3.61
N LEU A 44 0.17 11.53 2.42
CA LEU A 44 1.32 11.86 1.55
C LEU A 44 2.11 13.09 2.04
N PHE A 45 1.84 13.57 3.25
CA PHE A 45 2.39 14.80 3.75
C PHE A 45 2.70 14.67 5.25
N SER A 46 3.85 15.18 5.65
CA SER A 46 4.23 15.34 7.05
C SER A 46 3.90 16.75 7.52
N HIS A 47 3.32 16.87 8.70
CA HIS A 47 3.19 18.13 9.42
C HIS A 47 4.43 18.32 10.29
N TYR A 48 5.03 19.50 10.25
CA TYR A 48 6.11 19.85 11.15
C TYR A 48 5.96 21.30 11.59
N GLU A 49 6.38 21.59 12.80
CA GLU A 49 6.44 22.94 13.34
C GLU A 49 7.86 23.49 13.09
N ASP A 50 7.96 24.72 12.55
CA ASP A 50 9.25 25.38 12.43
C ASP A 50 9.70 26.03 13.75
N LYS A 51 10.91 26.61 13.77
CA LYS A 51 11.45 27.30 14.95
C LYS A 51 10.60 28.49 15.42
N ASN A 52 9.69 28.99 14.58
CA ASN A 52 8.80 30.13 14.84
C ASN A 52 7.38 29.68 15.21
N LYS A 53 7.17 28.40 15.53
CA LYS A 53 5.85 27.80 15.83
C LYS A 53 4.84 27.86 14.68
N LYS A 54 5.30 27.98 13.43
CA LYS A 54 4.43 27.87 12.27
C LYS A 54 4.31 26.41 11.85
N GLU A 55 3.08 25.95 11.70
CA GLU A 55 2.81 24.65 11.11
C GLU A 55 3.07 24.68 9.61
N HIS A 56 3.90 23.76 9.14
CA HIS A 56 4.19 23.55 7.74
C HIS A 56 3.76 22.14 7.33
N ARG A 57 3.40 22.03 6.06
CA ARG A 57 3.08 20.75 5.43
C ARG A 57 4.09 20.48 4.33
N ARG A 58 4.86 19.40 4.45
CA ARG A 58 5.78 18.95 3.41
C ARG A 58 5.22 17.71 2.72
N LYS A 59 5.23 17.70 1.39
CA LYS A 59 4.94 16.49 0.62
C LYS A 59 6.06 15.49 0.86
N ILE A 60 5.68 14.29 1.30
CA ILE A 60 6.57 13.15 1.43
C ILE A 60 6.88 12.63 0.02
N ASN A 61 8.17 12.46 -0.28
CA ASN A 61 8.61 11.84 -1.52
C ASN A 61 9.05 10.41 -1.22
N PHE A 62 8.09 9.48 -1.30
CA PHE A 62 8.31 8.07 -0.99
C PHE A 62 9.31 7.42 -1.95
N GLU A 63 9.54 7.97 -3.13
CA GLU A 63 10.58 7.44 -4.04
C GLU A 63 11.98 7.61 -3.42
N LYS A 64 12.19 8.66 -2.62
CA LYS A 64 13.48 8.98 -1.98
C LYS A 64 13.64 8.39 -0.58
N GLU A 65 12.55 8.31 0.18
CA GLU A 65 12.58 7.80 1.57
C GLU A 65 12.60 6.28 1.60
N PHE A 66 13.41 5.71 2.50
CA PHE A 66 13.62 4.28 2.63
C PHE A 66 13.41 3.88 4.09
N ASP A 67 12.82 2.70 4.29
CA ASP A 67 12.54 2.12 5.61
C ASP A 67 11.62 2.97 6.48
N GLU A 68 10.48 3.35 5.91
CA GLU A 68 9.37 3.94 6.67
C GLU A 68 8.28 2.89 6.94
N HIS A 69 7.71 2.93 8.14
CA HIS A 69 6.54 2.14 8.53
C HIS A 69 5.42 3.06 8.99
N GLN A 70 4.23 2.84 8.45
CA GLN A 70 3.02 3.55 8.86
C GLN A 70 1.95 2.54 9.26
N THR A 71 1.46 2.64 10.49
CA THR A 71 0.23 1.98 10.93
C THR A 71 -0.92 2.96 10.73
N ILE A 72 -1.85 2.63 9.83
CA ILE A 72 -2.93 3.54 9.44
C ILE A 72 -4.18 3.32 10.30
N ALA A 73 -4.38 2.09 10.80
CA ALA A 73 -5.47 1.76 11.73
C ALA A 73 -4.97 0.84 12.85
N SER A 74 -5.29 1.18 14.10
CA SER A 74 -4.88 0.43 15.29
C SER A 74 -5.95 -0.58 15.74
N PHE A 75 -5.49 -1.71 16.28
CA PHE A 75 -6.33 -2.79 16.79
C PHE A 75 -7.25 -2.28 17.92
N LYS A 76 -8.54 -2.14 17.62
CA LYS A 76 -9.60 -2.47 18.58
C LYS A 76 -10.18 -3.82 18.13
N LYS A 77 -10.70 -4.61 19.06
CA LYS A 77 -10.98 -6.06 18.93
C LYS A 77 -11.75 -6.53 17.67
N ASP A 78 -12.36 -5.61 16.91
CA ASP A 78 -13.09 -5.86 15.65
C ASP A 78 -12.74 -4.88 14.51
N LYS A 79 -11.56 -4.26 14.53
CA LYS A 79 -11.16 -3.24 13.55
C LYS A 79 -10.10 -3.73 12.58
N THR A 80 -10.26 -3.27 11.34
CA THR A 80 -9.24 -3.35 10.29
C THR A 80 -7.92 -2.81 10.80
N ARG A 81 -6.83 -3.54 10.61
CA ARG A 81 -5.47 -3.02 10.78
C ARG A 81 -4.81 -2.92 9.41
N ILE A 82 -4.15 -1.80 9.14
CA ILE A 82 -3.48 -1.54 7.87
C ILE A 82 -2.07 -1.04 8.18
N ASP A 83 -1.07 -1.80 7.73
CA ASP A 83 0.34 -1.45 7.85
C ASP A 83 0.94 -1.26 6.46
N ILE A 84 1.76 -0.22 6.30
CA ILE A 84 2.52 0.00 5.07
C ILE A 84 3.99 0.16 5.41
N PHE A 85 4.82 -0.63 4.74
CA PHE A 85 6.27 -0.57 4.82
C PHE A 85 6.84 -0.12 3.47
N TYR A 86 7.67 0.92 3.48
CA TYR A 86 8.25 1.50 2.28
C TYR A 86 9.71 1.06 2.13
N GLY A 87 9.94 0.00 1.35
CA GLY A 87 11.28 -0.50 1.03
C GLY A 87 11.96 0.32 -0.09
N LYS A 88 13.10 -0.16 -0.60
CA LYS A 88 13.94 0.63 -1.53
C LYS A 88 13.26 0.89 -2.87
N LYS A 89 12.56 -0.12 -3.41
CA LYS A 89 11.90 -0.08 -4.73
C LYS A 89 10.41 -0.45 -4.67
N LYS A 90 9.96 -0.98 -3.53
CA LYS A 90 8.64 -1.60 -3.37
C LYS A 90 8.01 -1.11 -2.07
N ALA A 91 6.69 -0.99 -2.08
CA ALA A 91 5.89 -0.84 -0.89
C ALA A 91 5.22 -2.18 -0.56
N PHE A 92 5.14 -2.48 0.73
CA PHE A 92 4.49 -3.66 1.28
C PHE A 92 3.30 -3.19 2.10
N LEU A 93 2.11 -3.64 1.75
CA LEU A 93 0.86 -3.31 2.41
C LEU A 93 0.31 -4.59 3.03
N THR A 94 0.08 -4.55 4.34
CA THR A 94 -0.55 -5.62 5.11
C THR A 94 -1.90 -5.12 5.62
N ILE A 95 -2.96 -5.87 5.35
CA ILE A 95 -4.32 -5.55 5.79
C ILE A 95 -4.88 -6.74 6.55
N HIS A 96 -5.18 -6.54 7.82
CA HIS A 96 -6.00 -7.45 8.61
C HIS A 96 -7.46 -6.99 8.52
N CYS A 97 -8.34 -7.78 7.89
CA CYS A 97 -9.75 -7.42 7.72
C CYS A 97 -10.66 -8.63 7.51
N SER A 98 -11.97 -8.41 7.54
CA SER A 98 -12.96 -9.46 7.25
C SER A 98 -12.91 -9.90 5.78
N LEU A 99 -13.40 -11.11 5.52
CA LEU A 99 -13.46 -11.70 4.18
C LEU A 99 -14.19 -10.79 3.16
N ASP A 100 -15.26 -10.12 3.58
CA ASP A 100 -16.06 -9.28 2.71
C ASP A 100 -15.34 -7.99 2.33
N LEU A 101 -14.65 -7.36 3.28
CA LEU A 101 -13.82 -6.19 2.99
C LEU A 101 -12.65 -6.55 2.08
N ARG A 102 -12.04 -7.71 2.30
CA ARG A 102 -11.00 -8.27 1.42
C ARG A 102 -11.50 -8.41 -0.02
N LYS A 103 -12.66 -9.03 -0.23
CA LYS A 103 -13.25 -9.20 -1.57
C LYS A 103 -13.46 -7.85 -2.25
N LYS A 104 -14.10 -6.89 -1.55
CA LYS A 104 -14.33 -5.53 -2.07
C LYS A 104 -13.03 -4.81 -2.41
N PHE A 105 -12.02 -4.93 -1.55
CA PHE A 105 -10.70 -4.35 -1.80
C PHE A 105 -10.05 -4.94 -3.06
N ASN A 106 -10.02 -6.26 -3.18
CA ASN A 106 -9.44 -6.95 -4.34
C ASN A 106 -10.17 -6.62 -5.65
N GLU A 107 -11.50 -6.54 -5.64
CA GLU A 107 -12.29 -6.14 -6.81
C GLU A 107 -11.96 -4.72 -7.29
N LYS A 108 -11.73 -3.78 -6.36
CA LYS A 108 -11.31 -2.42 -6.71
C LYS A 108 -9.86 -2.37 -7.16
N LEU A 109 -8.98 -3.09 -6.47
CA LEU A 109 -7.56 -3.19 -6.81
C LEU A 109 -7.35 -3.76 -8.21
N ALA A 110 -8.15 -4.77 -8.60
CA ALA A 110 -8.13 -5.40 -9.92
C ALA A 110 -8.28 -4.41 -11.09
N ARG A 111 -9.00 -3.29 -10.86
CA ARG A 111 -9.25 -2.26 -11.88
C ARG A 111 -8.02 -1.41 -12.16
N ILE A 112 -7.18 -1.20 -11.14
CA ILE A 112 -6.00 -0.34 -11.22
C ILE A 112 -4.69 -1.13 -11.33
N MET A 113 -4.68 -2.43 -11.01
CA MET A 113 -3.46 -3.23 -10.98
C MET A 113 -3.00 -3.74 -12.34
N SER A 114 -1.68 -3.86 -12.48
CA SER A 114 -0.98 -4.58 -13.54
C SER A 114 0.04 -5.51 -12.90
N MET A 115 -0.03 -6.80 -13.23
CA MET A 115 0.94 -7.80 -12.78
C MET A 115 1.97 -8.05 -13.89
N PRO A 116 3.28 -8.08 -13.58
CA PRO A 116 4.28 -8.53 -14.53
C PRO A 116 4.00 -10.00 -14.88
N LYS A 117 4.00 -10.32 -16.18
CA LYS A 117 3.93 -11.71 -16.64
C LYS A 117 5.16 -12.43 -16.08
N ILE A 118 4.95 -13.50 -15.33
CA ILE A 118 6.03 -14.39 -14.90
C ILE A 118 6.64 -14.95 -16.19
N LYS A 119 7.89 -14.59 -16.50
CA LYS A 119 8.63 -15.30 -17.54
C LYS A 119 8.77 -16.73 -17.03
N LYS A 120 8.07 -17.67 -17.67
CA LYS A 120 8.31 -19.11 -17.44
C LYS A 120 9.80 -19.32 -17.68
N SER A 121 10.54 -19.66 -16.62
CA SER A 121 11.88 -20.21 -16.81
C SER A 121 11.68 -21.46 -17.64
N SER A 122 12.21 -21.47 -18.86
CA SER A 122 12.36 -22.71 -19.62
C SER A 122 13.23 -23.59 -18.75
N SER A 123 12.64 -24.64 -18.19
CA SER A 123 13.36 -25.70 -17.50
C SER A 123 14.47 -26.17 -18.42
N SER A 124 15.71 -25.85 -18.04
CA SER A 124 16.89 -26.43 -18.66
C SER A 124 16.82 -27.91 -18.33
N LYS A 125 16.50 -28.75 -19.32
CA LYS A 125 16.74 -30.18 -19.23
C LYS A 125 18.21 -30.38 -18.85
N LYS A 126 18.46 -30.96 -17.69
CA LYS A 126 19.67 -31.71 -17.38
C LYS A 126 19.24 -33.11 -17.00
#